data_AF-A0A0T5ZTE8-F1
#
_entry.id   AF-A0A0T5ZTE8-F1
#
_cell.length_a   1.000
_cell.length_b   1.000
_cell.length_c   1.000
_cell.angle_alpha   90.00
_cell.angle_beta   90.00
_cell.angle_gamma   90.00
#
_symmetry.space_group_name_H-M   'P 1'
#
loop_
_entity.id
_entity.type
_entity.pdbx_description
1 polymer ?
#
loop_
_entity_poly.entity_id
_entity_poly.type
_entity_poly.pdbx_seq_one_letter_code
_entity_poly.pdbx_strand_id
1 'polypeptide(L)'
;MKIKSRPQDFVVEELLDLPGFSDKGNHFIYKLEKSGLSTLEVVNHLVRRFRIHDKKINFAGMKDKHALTSQYLSIMGKELKEVSEDNFTLIPLGRSMRPVGPDLLKGNRFIITIRSLEKECIPGLINSLHEVSKYGFPNYFGEQRFGSIRHGGGFLAKCLIINDYESALKIYLSSWSSKDRSIIKEFKKRVSEHWGNWEECLKSAPPSNERKVLTYLRGYPRDFVKAINLINPRLLSLFIAAYQSYIWNEMAGEFIKINLPENELIKFSYTAGEMVFYKALPKGLFKEFAETQIPLIDHKVKFQGEKIKEIGEGVMKTEGVEIENFRLNKIKKAFFKSVSRRLIVIPEGLELSDSASDEISPNKNKLTISFTLPSGSYATVLLRRLGAGNEKSS
;
A
#
# COMPACT_ATOMS: atom_id res chain seq x y z
N MET A 1 4.93 -8.34 21.13
CA MET A 1 5.90 -7.90 20.11
C MET A 1 5.50 -6.54 19.57
N LYS A 2 6.42 -5.58 19.55
CA LYS A 2 6.22 -4.24 18.99
C LYS A 2 7.18 -4.01 17.83
N ILE A 3 6.74 -3.25 16.83
CA ILE A 3 7.55 -2.78 15.70
C ILE A 3 7.43 -1.26 15.63
N LYS A 4 8.38 -0.59 14.97
CA LYS A 4 8.36 0.87 14.78
C LYS A 4 8.29 1.67 16.10
N SER A 5 8.87 1.16 17.19
CA SER A 5 8.94 1.90 18.47
C SER A 5 9.77 3.19 18.34
N ARG A 6 10.78 3.17 17.46
CA ARG A 6 11.49 4.36 16.95
C ARG A 6 11.76 4.21 15.45
N PRO A 7 12.05 5.29 14.69
CA PRO A 7 12.34 5.21 13.26
C PRO A 7 13.48 4.23 12.90
N GLN A 8 14.50 4.12 13.77
CA GLN A 8 15.64 3.22 13.59
C GLN A 8 15.27 1.73 13.65
N ASP A 9 14.12 1.39 14.22
CA ASP A 9 13.65 0.01 14.29
C ASP A 9 13.03 -0.47 12.97
N PHE A 10 12.88 0.43 11.99
CA PHE A 10 12.29 0.12 10.70
C PHE A 10 13.08 0.85 9.62
N VAL A 11 14.12 0.20 9.12
CA VAL A 11 14.97 0.71 8.04
C VAL A 11 14.50 0.13 6.72
N VAL A 12 14.37 0.98 5.71
CA VAL A 12 13.98 0.59 4.34
C VAL A 12 14.97 1.17 3.35
N GLU A 13 15.64 0.32 2.60
CA GLU A 13 16.54 0.71 1.52
C GLU A 13 15.91 0.33 0.18
N GLU A 14 15.74 1.30 -0.71
CA GLU A 14 15.22 1.06 -2.05
C GLU A 14 16.27 0.36 -2.92
N LEU A 15 15.86 -0.68 -3.64
CA LEU A 15 16.69 -1.36 -4.62
C LEU A 15 16.19 -0.98 -6.02
N LEU A 16 16.97 -0.15 -6.72
CA LEU A 16 16.67 0.27 -8.08
C LEU A 16 17.60 -0.39 -9.09
N ASP A 17 17.07 -0.67 -10.27
CA ASP A 17 17.85 -0.75 -11.49
C ASP A 17 18.21 0.67 -11.91
N LEU A 18 19.31 1.21 -11.38
CA LEU A 18 19.68 2.59 -11.68
C LEU A 18 19.86 2.76 -13.20
N PRO A 19 19.32 3.84 -13.78
CA PRO A 19 19.56 4.09 -15.17
C PRO A 19 21.06 4.39 -15.35
N GLY A 20 21.65 3.94 -16.45
CA GLY A 20 23.05 4.21 -16.74
C GLY A 20 23.38 5.70 -16.58
N PHE A 21 24.53 5.98 -15.95
CA PHE A 21 25.00 7.35 -15.78
C PHE A 21 25.54 7.90 -17.11
N SER A 22 25.28 9.17 -17.38
CA SER A 22 25.71 9.86 -18.58
C SER A 22 25.88 11.35 -18.30
N ASP A 23 27.04 11.89 -18.65
CA ASP A 23 27.36 13.33 -18.48
C ASP A 23 26.44 14.24 -19.32
N LYS A 24 25.86 13.70 -20.39
CA LYS A 24 24.89 14.39 -21.26
C LYS A 24 23.45 14.30 -20.74
N GLY A 25 23.22 13.57 -19.65
CA GLY A 25 21.89 13.35 -19.08
C GLY A 25 21.27 14.62 -18.50
N ASN A 26 19.98 14.86 -18.76
CA ASN A 26 19.27 16.02 -18.19
C ASN A 26 18.62 15.75 -16.83
N HIS A 27 18.74 14.52 -16.31
CA HIS A 27 18.21 14.13 -15.00
C HIS A 27 19.34 13.92 -14.02
N PHE A 28 19.44 14.78 -13.00
CA PHE A 28 20.41 14.62 -11.91
C PHE A 28 19.84 13.60 -10.92
N ILE A 29 20.59 12.55 -10.62
CA ILE A 29 20.19 11.43 -9.77
C ILE A 29 20.75 11.65 -8.37
N TYR A 30 19.92 11.40 -7.37
CA TYR A 30 20.26 11.56 -5.97
C TYR A 30 19.83 10.34 -5.16
N LYS A 31 20.60 10.03 -4.12
CA LYS A 31 20.17 9.18 -3.00
C LYS A 31 19.57 10.10 -1.92
N LEU A 32 18.34 9.84 -1.53
CA LEU A 32 17.64 10.52 -0.46
C LEU A 32 17.56 9.61 0.76
N GLU A 33 18.22 10.01 1.84
CA GLU A 33 18.12 9.39 3.15
C GLU A 33 17.26 10.29 4.04
N LYS A 34 16.22 9.76 4.67
CA LYS A 34 15.29 10.55 5.49
C LYS A 34 14.80 9.80 6.73
N SER A 35 14.46 10.57 7.75
CA SER A 35 13.81 10.14 8.99
C SER A 35 12.66 11.08 9.33
N GLY A 36 11.54 10.56 9.86
CA GLY A 36 10.46 11.41 10.37
C GLY A 36 9.70 12.25 9.33
N LEU A 37 10.01 12.11 8.03
CA LEU A 37 9.37 12.81 6.91
C LEU A 37 8.86 11.81 5.87
N SER A 38 7.74 12.12 5.21
CA SER A 38 7.29 11.44 3.99
C SER A 38 8.07 11.92 2.76
N THR A 39 8.08 11.11 1.70
CA THR A 39 8.71 11.51 0.42
C THR A 39 8.14 12.84 -0.10
N LEU A 40 6.83 13.07 0.03
CA LEU A 40 6.20 14.32 -0.43
C LEU A 40 6.56 15.55 0.41
N GLU A 41 6.75 15.39 1.72
CA GLU A 41 7.23 16.48 2.59
C GLU A 41 8.62 16.93 2.14
N VAL A 42 9.53 15.99 1.86
CA VAL A 42 10.87 16.31 1.33
C VAL A 42 10.78 16.98 -0.05
N VAL A 43 9.98 16.43 -0.97
CA VAL A 43 9.78 17.02 -2.31
C VAL A 43 9.26 18.46 -2.22
N ASN A 44 8.26 18.72 -1.37
CA ASN A 44 7.72 20.06 -1.15
C ASN A 44 8.75 21.02 -0.55
N HIS A 45 9.61 20.53 0.34
CA HIS A 45 10.73 21.30 0.87
C HIS A 45 11.70 21.70 -0.26
N LEU A 46 12.11 20.74 -1.12
CA LEU A 46 13.01 21.01 -2.26
C LEU A 46 12.41 22.00 -3.26
N VAL A 47 11.12 21.85 -3.58
CA VAL A 47 10.37 22.76 -4.46
C VAL A 47 10.45 24.20 -3.94
N ARG A 48 10.18 24.42 -2.65
CA ARG A 48 10.17 25.75 -2.04
C ARG A 48 11.57 26.33 -1.91
N ARG A 49 12.52 25.55 -1.37
CA ARG A 49 13.90 26.01 -1.09
C ARG A 49 14.66 26.32 -2.38
N PHE A 50 14.54 25.46 -3.39
CA PHE A 50 15.34 25.57 -4.62
C PHE A 50 14.55 26.08 -5.82
N ARG A 51 13.28 26.47 -5.65
CA ARG A 51 12.39 26.97 -6.71
C ARG A 51 12.30 25.99 -7.90
N ILE A 52 12.24 24.70 -7.60
CA ILE A 52 12.11 23.63 -8.59
C ILE A 52 10.62 23.34 -8.79
N HIS A 53 10.17 23.19 -10.03
CA HIS A 53 8.79 22.77 -10.29
C HIS A 53 8.61 21.30 -9.90
N ASP A 54 7.55 20.96 -9.16
CA ASP A 54 7.25 19.60 -8.67
C ASP A 54 7.34 18.50 -9.76
N LYS A 55 6.83 18.78 -10.97
CA LYS A 55 6.88 17.90 -12.15
C LYS A 55 8.29 17.51 -12.59
N LYS A 56 9.32 18.28 -12.20
CA LYS A 56 10.73 18.00 -12.51
C LYS A 56 11.39 17.04 -11.51
N ILE A 57 10.71 16.71 -10.41
CA ILE A 57 11.21 15.78 -9.40
C ILE A 57 10.49 14.45 -9.58
N ASN A 58 11.25 13.38 -9.85
CA ASN A 58 10.73 12.04 -10.06
C ASN A 58 11.34 11.05 -9.06
N PHE A 59 10.57 10.04 -8.68
CA PHE A 59 10.96 9.00 -7.72
C PHE A 59 10.15 7.74 -8.00
N ALA A 60 10.66 6.58 -7.61
CA ALA A 60 10.06 5.29 -7.94
C ALA A 60 8.88 4.91 -7.05
N GLY A 61 8.83 5.42 -5.82
CA GLY A 61 7.74 5.19 -4.88
C GLY A 61 7.78 6.10 -3.67
N MET A 62 6.73 6.07 -2.87
CA MET A 62 6.71 6.73 -1.57
C MET A 62 7.25 5.77 -0.50
N LYS A 63 7.99 6.29 0.47
CA LYS A 63 8.41 5.54 1.66
C LYS A 63 7.74 6.09 2.92
N ASP A 64 7.57 5.20 3.89
CA ASP A 64 6.94 5.51 5.17
C ASP A 64 7.61 6.68 5.89
N LYS A 65 6.81 7.47 6.62
CA LYS A 65 7.27 8.58 7.47
C LYS A 65 7.92 8.08 8.77
N HIS A 66 7.37 7.00 9.33
CA HIS A 66 7.79 6.41 10.61
C HIS A 66 8.82 5.28 10.38
N ALA A 67 9.88 5.61 9.65
CA ALA A 67 10.95 4.70 9.26
C ALA A 67 12.20 5.51 8.91
N LEU A 68 13.38 4.91 9.07
CA LEU A 68 14.58 5.36 8.35
C LEU A 68 14.51 4.84 6.93
N THR A 69 14.59 5.71 5.94
CA THR A 69 14.40 5.28 4.55
C THR A 69 15.47 5.86 3.66
N SER A 70 16.05 5.01 2.82
CA SER A 70 16.87 5.39 1.68
C SER A 70 16.12 5.09 0.38
N GLN A 71 16.02 6.08 -0.49
CA GLN A 71 15.37 5.96 -1.80
C GLN A 71 16.12 6.82 -2.83
N TYR A 72 15.81 6.68 -4.11
CA TYR A 72 16.40 7.53 -5.13
C TYR A 72 15.38 8.48 -5.74
N LEU A 73 15.87 9.64 -6.15
CA LEU A 73 15.10 10.61 -6.90
C LEU A 73 15.91 11.18 -8.05
N SER A 74 15.23 11.75 -9.04
CA SER A 74 15.85 12.52 -10.10
C SER A 74 15.26 13.92 -10.18
N ILE A 75 16.10 14.92 -10.46
CA ILE A 75 15.71 16.31 -10.70
C ILE A 75 16.09 16.67 -12.14
N MET A 76 15.12 17.06 -12.95
CA MET A 76 15.36 17.46 -14.34
C MET A 76 15.91 18.88 -14.44
N GLY A 77 17.07 19.04 -15.09
CA GLY A 77 17.62 20.32 -15.53
C GLY A 77 18.19 21.24 -14.44
N LYS A 78 18.21 20.81 -13.17
CA LYS A 78 18.88 21.54 -12.09
C LYS A 78 19.72 20.58 -11.24
N GLU A 79 21.01 20.87 -11.21
CA GLU A 79 21.95 20.25 -10.28
C GLU A 79 21.85 20.91 -8.91
N LEU A 80 21.83 20.10 -7.88
CA LEU A 80 21.99 20.49 -6.50
C LEU A 80 23.27 19.84 -6.01
N LYS A 81 24.06 20.58 -5.23
CA LYS A 81 25.07 19.96 -4.37
C LYS A 81 24.37 19.12 -3.30
N GLU A 82 25.14 18.38 -2.51
CA GLU A 82 24.61 17.69 -1.33
C GLU A 82 23.80 18.66 -0.46
N VAL A 83 22.58 18.25 -0.10
CA VAL A 83 21.70 19.00 0.78
C VAL A 83 21.54 18.21 2.05
N SER A 84 22.02 18.75 3.16
CA SER A 84 21.89 18.14 4.49
C SER A 84 21.00 19.01 5.36
N GLU A 85 19.93 18.42 5.89
CA GLU A 85 18.97 19.02 6.81
C GLU A 85 18.77 18.07 8.01
N ASP A 86 18.22 18.55 9.11
CA ASP A 86 18.07 17.77 10.36
C ASP A 86 17.42 16.39 10.18
N ASN A 87 16.49 16.27 9.22
CA ASN A 87 15.65 15.09 9.03
C ASN A 87 15.87 14.37 7.69
N PHE A 88 16.72 14.91 6.80
CA PHE A 88 17.06 14.24 5.55
C PHE A 88 18.38 14.73 4.94
N THR A 89 19.02 13.84 4.19
CA THR A 89 20.20 14.14 3.38
C THR A 89 19.92 13.74 1.94
N LEU A 90 20.24 14.63 1.00
CA LEU A 90 20.14 14.41 -0.44
C LEU A 90 21.54 14.40 -1.05
N ILE A 91 22.01 13.21 -1.42
CA ILE A 91 23.38 12.96 -1.88
C ILE A 91 23.37 12.85 -3.41
N PRO A 92 24.12 13.69 -4.15
CA PRO A 92 24.22 13.60 -5.60
C PRO A 92 25.02 12.36 -6.01
N LEU A 93 24.53 11.63 -7.03
CA LEU A 93 25.18 10.42 -7.55
C LEU A 93 25.72 10.59 -8.98
N GLY A 94 25.09 11.44 -9.77
CA GLY A 94 25.44 11.63 -11.18
C GLY A 94 24.25 12.08 -12.01
N ARG A 95 24.35 11.94 -13.34
CA ARG A 95 23.32 12.35 -14.28
C ARG A 95 22.88 11.17 -15.14
N SER A 96 21.63 11.16 -15.60
CA SER A 96 21.09 10.17 -16.51
C SER A 96 20.19 10.79 -17.59
N MET A 97 20.04 10.08 -18.70
CA MET A 97 19.15 10.47 -19.80
C MET A 97 17.68 10.35 -19.41
N ARG A 98 17.35 9.39 -18.53
CA ARG A 98 15.98 9.08 -18.12
C ARG A 98 15.76 9.39 -16.63
N PRO A 99 14.54 9.77 -16.23
CA PRO A 99 14.21 10.00 -14.82
C PRO A 99 14.16 8.69 -14.03
N VAL A 100 14.26 8.81 -12.70
CA VAL A 100 13.90 7.73 -11.78
C VAL A 100 12.39 7.53 -11.82
N GLY A 101 11.95 6.31 -12.11
CA GLY A 101 10.54 5.95 -12.23
C GLY A 101 10.21 4.61 -11.57
N PRO A 102 8.92 4.32 -11.34
CA PRO A 102 8.48 3.06 -10.71
C PRO A 102 8.91 1.80 -11.46
N ASP A 103 9.15 1.90 -12.75
CA ASP A 103 9.59 0.79 -13.61
C ASP A 103 11.04 0.35 -13.32
N LEU A 104 11.83 1.19 -12.66
CA LEU A 104 13.18 0.85 -12.21
C LEU A 104 13.19 0.16 -10.83
N LEU A 105 12.05 0.07 -10.14
CA LEU A 105 11.98 -0.48 -8.79
C LEU A 105 12.04 -2.01 -8.80
N LYS A 106 13.17 -2.58 -8.38
CA LYS A 106 13.32 -4.02 -8.18
C LYS A 106 12.65 -4.46 -6.89
N GLY A 107 12.84 -3.70 -5.82
CA GLY A 107 12.37 -4.09 -4.50
C GLY A 107 12.83 -3.16 -3.40
N ASN A 108 12.75 -3.65 -2.16
CA ASN A 108 13.25 -2.96 -0.99
C ASN A 108 13.93 -3.95 -0.07
N ARG A 109 15.08 -3.56 0.48
CA ARG A 109 15.72 -4.22 1.60
C ARG A 109 15.19 -3.62 2.89
N PHE A 110 14.88 -4.47 3.85
CA PHE A 110 14.34 -4.11 5.15
C PHE A 110 15.30 -4.57 6.23
N ILE A 111 15.51 -3.72 7.23
CA ILE A 111 16.14 -4.09 8.51
C ILE A 111 15.16 -3.68 9.60
N ILE A 112 14.60 -4.65 10.30
CA ILE A 112 13.48 -4.45 11.22
C ILE A 112 13.83 -5.01 12.59
N THR A 113 13.75 -4.15 13.60
CA THR A 113 13.92 -4.53 15.00
C THR A 113 12.55 -4.84 15.59
N ILE A 114 12.34 -6.09 16.00
CA ILE A 114 11.17 -6.56 16.72
C ILE A 114 11.48 -6.44 18.22
N ARG A 115 10.67 -5.65 18.93
CA ARG A 115 10.86 -5.29 20.34
C ARG A 115 9.80 -5.88 21.26
N SER A 116 9.99 -5.69 22.56
CA SER A 116 9.10 -6.18 23.61
C SER A 116 8.81 -7.68 23.44
N LEU A 117 9.88 -8.47 23.25
CA LEU A 117 9.82 -9.92 23.13
C LEU A 117 10.00 -10.57 24.50
N GLU A 118 9.04 -11.43 24.85
CA GLU A 118 9.22 -12.41 25.93
C GLU A 118 10.24 -13.46 25.49
N LYS A 119 11.07 -13.95 26.41
CA LYS A 119 12.10 -14.96 26.09
C LYS A 119 11.46 -16.23 25.51
N GLU A 120 10.29 -16.58 26.01
CA GLU A 120 9.52 -17.76 25.66
C GLU A 120 8.97 -17.69 24.22
N CYS A 121 8.81 -16.48 23.66
CA CYS A 121 8.32 -16.30 22.29
C CYS A 121 9.42 -16.43 21.23
N ILE A 122 10.70 -16.30 21.61
CA ILE A 122 11.84 -16.24 20.69
C ILE A 122 11.96 -17.53 19.85
N PRO A 123 11.88 -18.75 20.42
CA PRO A 123 11.98 -19.98 19.63
C PRO A 123 10.89 -20.11 18.56
N GLY A 124 9.66 -19.71 18.87
CA GLY A 124 8.54 -19.74 17.92
C GLY A 124 8.71 -18.75 16.75
N LEU A 125 9.30 -17.58 17.02
CA LEU A 125 9.66 -16.61 15.99
C LEU A 125 10.77 -17.14 15.09
N ILE A 126 11.82 -17.74 15.66
CA ILE A 126 12.90 -18.39 14.91
C ILE A 126 12.34 -19.48 13.99
N ASN A 127 11.50 -20.37 14.53
CA ASN A 127 10.85 -21.40 13.73
C ASN A 127 10.03 -20.82 12.58
N SER A 128 9.26 -19.76 12.84
CA SER A 128 8.48 -19.07 11.80
C SER A 128 9.35 -18.44 10.71
N LEU A 129 10.53 -17.92 11.06
CA LEU A 129 11.51 -17.39 10.10
C LEU A 129 12.10 -18.51 9.22
N HIS A 130 12.41 -19.67 9.79
CA HIS A 130 12.85 -20.84 9.02
C HIS A 130 11.78 -21.33 8.04
N GLU A 131 10.52 -21.37 8.46
CA GLU A 131 9.42 -21.75 7.57
C GLU A 131 9.23 -20.74 6.43
N VAL A 132 9.31 -19.44 6.73
CA VAL A 132 9.22 -18.38 5.73
C VAL A 132 10.39 -18.40 4.76
N SER A 133 11.63 -18.65 5.22
CA SER A 133 12.79 -18.70 4.32
C SER A 133 12.67 -19.83 3.30
N LYS A 134 12.00 -20.93 3.68
CA LYS A 134 11.81 -22.12 2.84
C LYS A 134 10.59 -22.03 1.94
N TYR A 135 9.44 -21.60 2.48
CA TYR A 135 8.14 -21.68 1.81
C TYR A 135 7.55 -20.31 1.46
N GLY A 136 8.24 -19.22 1.81
CA GLY A 136 7.74 -17.87 1.62
C GLY A 136 6.50 -17.58 2.45
N PHE A 137 5.76 -16.57 2.01
CA PHE A 137 4.47 -16.20 2.58
C PHE A 137 3.52 -15.69 1.48
N PRO A 138 2.20 -15.74 1.69
CA PRO A 138 1.23 -15.17 0.76
C PRO A 138 1.48 -13.69 0.52
N ASN A 139 1.53 -13.28 -0.75
CA ASN A 139 1.90 -11.95 -1.17
C ASN A 139 0.74 -10.95 -1.10
N TYR A 140 0.03 -10.93 0.03
CA TYR A 140 -1.12 -10.05 0.24
C TYR A 140 -0.79 -8.57 0.04
N PHE A 141 -1.80 -7.81 -0.35
CA PHE A 141 -1.78 -6.36 -0.21
C PHE A 141 -1.92 -6.01 1.27
N GLY A 142 -0.97 -5.23 1.79
CA GLY A 142 -0.97 -4.82 3.20
C GLY A 142 -2.02 -3.74 3.53
N GLU A 143 -2.27 -3.54 4.82
CA GLU A 143 -3.31 -2.63 5.34
C GLU A 143 -3.23 -1.18 4.81
N GLN A 144 -2.01 -0.70 4.51
CA GLN A 144 -1.78 0.62 3.93
C GLN A 144 -2.49 0.81 2.58
N ARG A 145 -2.74 -0.27 1.83
CA ARG A 145 -3.50 -0.26 0.56
C ARG A 145 -4.98 0.09 0.77
N PHE A 146 -5.49 -0.16 1.96
CA PHE A 146 -6.90 -0.10 2.33
C PHE A 146 -7.23 1.13 3.19
N GLY A 147 -6.34 2.13 3.20
CA GLY A 147 -6.52 3.36 3.99
C GLY A 147 -7.82 4.11 3.67
N SER A 148 -8.35 3.97 2.46
CA SER A 148 -9.62 4.56 2.01
C SER A 148 -10.89 3.94 2.59
N ILE A 149 -10.80 2.75 3.19
CA ILE A 149 -11.95 1.97 3.70
C ILE A 149 -12.16 2.19 5.20
N ARG A 150 -11.17 2.80 5.86
CA ARG A 150 -11.19 3.02 7.31
C ARG A 150 -12.51 3.67 7.73
N HIS A 151 -13.06 3.19 8.83
CA HIS A 151 -14.31 3.66 9.44
C HIS A 151 -15.61 3.31 8.71
N GLY A 152 -15.64 2.16 8.01
CA GLY A 152 -16.90 1.50 7.63
C GLY A 152 -17.57 2.05 6.37
N GLY A 153 -16.91 2.93 5.62
CA GLY A 153 -17.44 3.47 4.36
C GLY A 153 -17.54 2.42 3.23
N GLY A 154 -16.88 1.27 3.34
CA GLY A 154 -16.88 0.26 2.28
C GLY A 154 -16.07 0.69 1.04
N PHE A 155 -16.28 -0.03 -0.07
CA PHE A 155 -15.50 0.18 -1.30
C PHE A 155 -16.23 1.06 -2.30
N LEU A 156 -15.75 2.29 -2.50
CA LEU A 156 -16.24 3.18 -3.55
C LEU A 156 -16.27 2.50 -4.92
N ALA A 157 -15.22 1.75 -5.27
CA ALA A 157 -15.13 1.10 -6.56
C ALA A 157 -16.16 -0.03 -6.75
N LYS A 158 -16.59 -0.70 -5.67
CA LYS A 158 -17.69 -1.67 -5.71
C LYS A 158 -18.99 -0.98 -6.12
N CYS A 159 -19.30 0.16 -5.51
CA CYS A 159 -20.46 0.98 -5.88
C CYS A 159 -20.40 1.43 -7.35
N LEU A 160 -19.22 1.79 -7.86
CA LEU A 160 -19.06 2.12 -9.29
C LEU A 160 -19.36 0.95 -10.22
N ILE A 161 -18.92 -0.27 -9.86
CA ILE A 161 -19.15 -1.49 -10.64
C ILE A 161 -20.65 -1.78 -10.73
N ILE A 162 -21.38 -1.72 -9.60
CA ILE A 162 -22.83 -1.99 -9.57
C ILE A 162 -23.69 -0.78 -9.98
N ASN A 163 -23.08 0.27 -10.53
CA ASN A 163 -23.74 1.51 -10.96
C ASN A 163 -24.44 2.33 -9.85
N ASP A 164 -24.11 2.11 -8.59
CA ASP A 164 -24.57 2.91 -7.45
C ASP A 164 -23.66 4.14 -7.25
N TYR A 165 -23.84 5.13 -8.14
CA TYR A 165 -23.05 6.35 -8.14
C TYR A 165 -23.32 7.25 -6.92
N GLU A 166 -24.51 7.19 -6.34
CA GLU A 166 -24.83 7.97 -5.14
C GLU A 166 -24.03 7.45 -3.95
N SER A 167 -24.06 6.13 -3.69
CA SER A 167 -23.29 5.54 -2.60
C SER A 167 -21.79 5.71 -2.83
N ALA A 168 -21.30 5.54 -4.06
CA ALA A 168 -19.90 5.82 -4.39
C ALA A 168 -19.48 7.24 -3.96
N LEU A 169 -20.36 8.22 -4.20
CA LEU A 169 -20.11 9.61 -3.86
C LEU A 169 -20.26 9.88 -2.36
N LYS A 170 -21.20 9.22 -1.67
CA LYS A 170 -21.29 9.24 -0.19
C LYS A 170 -19.96 8.80 0.40
N ILE A 171 -19.44 7.65 -0.01
CA ILE A 171 -18.17 7.11 0.47
C ILE A 171 -17.04 8.12 0.27
N TYR A 172 -16.93 8.71 -0.92
CA TYR A 172 -15.92 9.74 -1.20
C TYR A 172 -16.05 10.95 -0.27
N LEU A 173 -17.27 11.48 -0.12
CA LEU A 173 -17.50 12.77 0.53
C LEU A 173 -17.67 12.68 2.05
N SER A 174 -18.06 11.53 2.64
CA SER A 174 -18.34 11.39 4.08
C SER A 174 -17.41 10.45 4.84
N SER A 175 -16.59 9.61 4.17
CA SER A 175 -15.62 8.77 4.90
C SER A 175 -14.56 9.63 5.59
N TRP A 176 -14.33 9.36 6.87
CA TRP A 176 -13.36 10.08 7.71
C TRP A 176 -12.38 9.11 8.36
N SER A 177 -11.24 9.62 8.80
CA SER A 177 -10.19 8.89 9.52
C SER A 177 -9.99 9.45 10.93
N SER A 178 -9.67 8.59 11.90
CA SER A 178 -9.28 9.05 13.25
C SER A 178 -8.09 10.01 13.22
N LYS A 179 -7.24 9.92 12.20
CA LYS A 179 -6.07 10.79 11.95
C LYS A 179 -6.40 12.09 11.22
N ASP A 180 -7.65 12.29 10.78
CA ASP A 180 -8.04 13.52 10.10
C ASP A 180 -8.03 14.73 11.03
N ARG A 181 -7.68 15.89 10.48
CA ARG A 181 -7.80 17.19 11.17
C ARG A 181 -9.25 17.46 11.53
N SER A 182 -9.49 18.18 12.64
CA SER A 182 -10.82 18.54 13.13
C SER A 182 -11.72 19.12 12.03
N ILE A 183 -11.20 20.04 11.22
CA ILE A 183 -11.93 20.66 10.10
C ILE A 183 -12.42 19.64 9.06
N ILE A 184 -11.63 18.60 8.78
CA ILE A 184 -12.01 17.54 7.83
C ILE A 184 -13.09 16.68 8.47
N LYS A 185 -12.95 16.30 9.74
CA LYS A 185 -13.96 15.52 10.47
C LYS A 185 -15.31 16.24 10.52
N GLU A 186 -15.31 17.54 10.82
CA GLU A 186 -16.52 18.36 10.83
C GLU A 186 -17.16 18.44 9.44
N PHE A 187 -16.35 18.63 8.39
CA PHE A 187 -16.82 18.61 7.01
C PHE A 187 -17.50 17.28 6.66
N LYS A 188 -16.81 16.16 6.90
CA LYS A 188 -17.31 14.80 6.61
C LYS A 188 -18.61 14.51 7.37
N LYS A 189 -18.68 14.89 8.65
CA LYS A 189 -19.87 14.78 9.48
C LYS A 189 -21.05 15.57 8.90
N ARG A 190 -20.83 16.85 8.55
CA ARG A 190 -21.86 17.70 7.96
C ARG A 190 -22.40 17.14 6.65
N VAL A 191 -21.53 16.61 5.78
CA VAL A 191 -21.95 15.94 4.55
C VAL A 191 -22.85 14.74 4.83
N SER A 192 -22.53 13.95 5.87
CA SER A 192 -23.33 12.80 6.26
C SER A 192 -24.72 13.20 6.80
N GLU A 193 -24.80 14.27 7.58
CA GLU A 193 -26.05 14.74 8.22
C GLU A 193 -26.96 15.49 7.23
N HIS A 194 -26.39 16.16 6.23
CA HIS A 194 -27.13 17.01 5.29
C HIS A 194 -27.02 16.52 3.84
N TRP A 195 -26.92 15.21 3.64
CA TRP A 195 -26.80 14.63 2.30
C TRP A 195 -27.95 15.10 1.39
N GLY A 196 -27.61 15.60 0.19
CA GLY A 196 -28.57 16.17 -0.75
C GLY A 196 -28.82 17.68 -0.55
N ASN A 197 -28.58 18.23 0.64
CA ASN A 197 -28.53 19.68 0.86
C ASN A 197 -27.09 20.18 0.65
N TRP A 198 -26.75 20.42 -0.62
CA TRP A 198 -25.39 20.79 -1.02
C TRP A 198 -24.97 22.18 -0.52
N GLU A 199 -25.92 23.08 -0.28
CA GLU A 199 -25.64 24.41 0.27
C GLU A 199 -25.15 24.32 1.71
N GLU A 200 -25.81 23.52 2.55
CA GLU A 200 -25.32 23.24 3.91
C GLU A 200 -23.97 22.53 3.89
N CYS A 201 -23.80 21.50 3.04
CA CYS A 201 -22.53 20.78 2.91
C CYS A 201 -21.34 21.71 2.56
N LEU A 202 -21.58 22.77 1.77
CA LEU A 202 -20.53 23.69 1.31
C LEU A 202 -20.02 24.65 2.40
N LYS A 203 -20.78 24.85 3.48
CA LYS A 203 -20.42 25.78 4.57
C LYS A 203 -19.15 25.36 5.30
N SER A 204 -18.93 24.06 5.48
CA SER A 204 -17.71 23.50 6.11
C SER A 204 -16.72 22.91 5.10
N ALA A 205 -16.98 23.03 3.79
CA ALA A 205 -16.14 22.41 2.77
C ALA A 205 -14.78 23.12 2.61
N PRO A 206 -13.65 22.45 2.91
CA PRO A 206 -12.32 23.04 2.78
C PRO A 206 -11.97 23.34 1.31
N PRO A 207 -10.93 24.14 1.01
CA PRO A 207 -10.47 24.39 -0.36
C PRO A 207 -9.81 23.13 -0.95
N SER A 208 -10.64 22.20 -1.41
CA SER A 208 -10.23 20.85 -1.84
C SER A 208 -11.04 20.35 -3.04
N ASN A 209 -10.73 19.16 -3.53
CA ASN A 209 -11.46 18.55 -4.65
C ASN A 209 -12.91 18.22 -4.28
N GLU A 210 -13.18 17.89 -3.02
CA GLU A 210 -14.51 17.66 -2.46
C GLU A 210 -15.39 18.92 -2.62
N ARG A 211 -14.85 20.11 -2.32
CA ARG A 211 -15.58 21.37 -2.52
C ARG A 211 -15.95 21.59 -3.99
N LYS A 212 -15.04 21.30 -4.92
CA LYS A 212 -15.34 21.37 -6.37
C LYS A 212 -16.52 20.47 -6.76
N VAL A 213 -16.56 19.27 -6.20
CA VAL A 213 -17.63 18.30 -6.44
C VAL A 213 -18.96 18.78 -5.85
N LEU A 214 -18.96 19.26 -4.60
CA LEU A 214 -20.16 19.81 -3.95
C LEU A 214 -20.69 21.07 -4.64
N THR A 215 -19.81 21.96 -5.10
CA THR A 215 -20.20 23.15 -5.88
C THR A 215 -20.94 22.77 -7.16
N TYR A 216 -20.51 21.70 -7.82
CA TYR A 216 -21.20 21.18 -9.00
C TYR A 216 -22.58 20.60 -8.64
N LEU A 217 -22.65 19.77 -7.60
CA LEU A 217 -23.90 19.18 -7.13
C LEU A 217 -24.93 20.22 -6.69
N ARG A 218 -24.51 21.36 -6.15
CA ARG A 218 -25.42 22.47 -5.84
C ARG A 218 -26.25 22.92 -7.06
N GLY A 219 -25.64 22.95 -8.25
CA GLY A 219 -26.34 23.27 -9.50
C GLY A 219 -27.03 22.06 -10.15
N TYR A 220 -26.53 20.85 -9.90
CA TYR A 220 -27.00 19.60 -10.50
C TYR A 220 -27.18 18.51 -9.42
N PRO A 221 -28.24 18.57 -8.59
CA PRO A 221 -28.30 17.82 -7.33
C PRO A 221 -28.29 16.29 -7.44
N ARG A 222 -28.62 15.74 -8.61
CA ARG A 222 -28.69 14.29 -8.86
C ARG A 222 -27.71 13.79 -9.94
N ASP A 223 -26.88 14.65 -10.51
CA ASP A 223 -25.88 14.23 -11.51
C ASP A 223 -24.60 13.69 -10.85
N PHE A 224 -24.75 12.53 -10.19
CA PHE A 224 -23.66 11.86 -9.48
C PHE A 224 -22.56 11.36 -10.42
N VAL A 225 -22.92 10.95 -11.64
CA VAL A 225 -21.95 10.45 -12.63
C VAL A 225 -20.99 11.57 -13.02
N LYS A 226 -21.50 12.76 -13.34
CA LYS A 226 -20.64 13.89 -13.67
C LYS A 226 -19.84 14.35 -12.45
N ALA A 227 -20.44 14.36 -11.26
CA ALA A 227 -19.77 14.68 -10.01
C ALA A 227 -18.56 13.78 -9.73
N ILE A 228 -18.69 12.46 -9.91
CA ILE A 228 -17.56 11.50 -9.76
C ILE A 228 -16.46 11.78 -10.79
N ASN A 229 -16.81 12.13 -12.03
CA ASN A 229 -15.81 12.47 -13.06
C ASN A 229 -15.06 13.80 -12.78
N LEU A 230 -15.49 14.58 -11.78
CA LEU A 230 -14.74 15.75 -11.26
C LEU A 230 -13.73 15.40 -10.17
N ILE A 231 -13.79 14.18 -9.62
CA ILE A 231 -12.80 13.66 -8.66
C ILE A 231 -11.44 13.56 -9.34
N ASN A 232 -10.37 13.85 -8.59
CA ASN A 232 -9.00 13.74 -9.06
C ASN A 232 -8.75 12.30 -9.56
N PRO A 233 -8.32 12.12 -10.82
CA PRO A 233 -8.10 10.79 -11.40
C PRO A 233 -7.13 9.91 -10.61
N ARG A 234 -6.11 10.51 -9.98
CA ARG A 234 -5.15 9.77 -9.15
C ARG A 234 -5.81 9.23 -7.89
N LEU A 235 -6.68 10.04 -7.26
CA LEU A 235 -7.42 9.63 -6.08
C LEU A 235 -8.44 8.53 -6.43
N LEU A 236 -9.17 8.69 -7.53
CA LEU A 236 -10.11 7.67 -8.00
C LEU A 236 -9.40 6.34 -8.32
N SER A 237 -8.20 6.41 -8.92
CA SER A 237 -7.37 5.22 -9.16
C SER A 237 -6.92 4.52 -7.87
N LEU A 238 -6.75 5.25 -6.76
CA LEU A 238 -6.45 4.63 -5.46
C LEU A 238 -7.65 3.83 -4.93
N PHE A 239 -8.86 4.37 -5.04
CA PHE A 239 -10.08 3.65 -4.65
C PHE A 239 -10.30 2.39 -5.48
N ILE A 240 -10.10 2.46 -6.79
CA ILE A 240 -10.17 1.29 -7.69
C ILE A 240 -9.11 0.26 -7.32
N ALA A 241 -7.86 0.69 -7.14
CA ALA A 241 -6.78 -0.20 -6.77
C ALA A 241 -7.02 -0.89 -5.41
N ALA A 242 -7.63 -0.19 -4.45
CA ALA A 242 -7.97 -0.77 -3.15
C ALA A 242 -8.97 -1.92 -3.29
N TYR A 243 -10.03 -1.78 -4.09
CA TYR A 243 -10.99 -2.87 -4.30
C TYR A 243 -10.40 -4.04 -5.10
N GLN A 244 -9.61 -3.77 -6.16
CA GLN A 244 -8.88 -4.84 -6.86
C GLN A 244 -7.96 -5.62 -5.92
N SER A 245 -7.27 -4.91 -5.02
CA SER A 245 -6.38 -5.51 -4.04
C SER A 245 -7.14 -6.36 -3.02
N TYR A 246 -8.36 -5.98 -2.67
CA TYR A 246 -9.23 -6.75 -1.79
C TYR A 246 -9.67 -8.05 -2.44
N ILE A 247 -10.23 -8.00 -3.65
CA ILE A 247 -10.61 -9.20 -4.40
C ILE A 247 -9.42 -10.15 -4.56
N TRP A 248 -8.23 -9.61 -4.85
CA TRP A 248 -7.01 -10.42 -4.92
C TRP A 248 -6.68 -11.10 -3.58
N ASN A 249 -6.78 -10.38 -2.45
CA ASN A 249 -6.55 -10.95 -1.14
C ASN A 249 -7.56 -12.07 -0.83
N GLU A 250 -8.84 -11.87 -1.11
CA GLU A 250 -9.87 -12.90 -0.93
C GLU A 250 -9.57 -14.14 -1.78
N MET A 251 -9.23 -13.97 -3.06
CA MET A 251 -8.86 -15.08 -3.94
C MET A 251 -7.63 -15.86 -3.42
N ALA A 252 -6.60 -15.15 -2.95
CA ALA A 252 -5.41 -15.78 -2.37
C ALA A 252 -5.74 -16.52 -1.07
N GLY A 253 -6.61 -15.96 -0.23
CA GLY A 253 -7.09 -16.62 0.99
C GLY A 253 -7.87 -17.90 0.71
N GLU A 254 -8.83 -17.85 -0.21
CA GLU A 254 -9.60 -19.02 -0.63
C GLU A 254 -8.71 -20.10 -1.27
N PHE A 255 -7.75 -19.71 -2.10
CA PHE A 255 -6.77 -20.66 -2.65
C PHE A 255 -6.04 -21.40 -1.53
N ILE A 256 -5.60 -20.70 -0.49
CA ILE A 256 -4.88 -21.32 0.64
C ILE A 256 -5.81 -22.25 1.42
N LYS A 257 -7.04 -21.81 1.73
CA LYS A 257 -8.03 -22.61 2.49
C LYS A 257 -8.39 -23.92 1.81
N ILE A 258 -8.55 -23.92 0.48
CA ILE A 258 -8.92 -25.12 -0.29
C ILE A 258 -7.77 -26.14 -0.33
N ASN A 259 -6.52 -25.66 -0.27
CA ASN A 259 -5.33 -26.49 -0.43
C ASN A 259 -4.75 -27.05 0.88
N LEU A 260 -5.13 -26.49 2.02
CA LEU A 260 -4.51 -26.82 3.30
C LEU A 260 -5.56 -27.06 4.39
N PRO A 261 -5.31 -28.00 5.31
CA PRO A 261 -6.21 -28.24 6.42
C PRO A 261 -6.17 -27.08 7.43
N GLU A 262 -7.28 -26.86 8.14
CA GLU A 262 -7.48 -25.71 9.03
C GLU A 262 -6.41 -25.58 10.13
N ASN A 263 -5.83 -26.69 10.61
CA ASN A 263 -4.77 -26.69 11.64
C ASN A 263 -3.42 -26.14 11.16
N GLU A 264 -3.20 -26.06 9.84
CA GLU A 264 -2.01 -25.47 9.21
C GLU A 264 -2.19 -23.97 8.93
N LEU A 265 -3.41 -23.45 9.10
CA LEU A 265 -3.75 -22.06 8.78
C LEU A 265 -3.46 -21.13 9.96
N ILE A 266 -3.11 -19.88 9.63
CA ILE A 266 -3.00 -18.78 10.57
C ILE A 266 -3.84 -17.63 10.02
N LYS A 267 -4.85 -17.19 10.78
CA LYS A 267 -5.80 -16.16 10.35
C LYS A 267 -5.52 -14.84 11.03
N PHE A 268 -5.55 -13.75 10.28
CA PHE A 268 -5.38 -12.40 10.80
C PHE A 268 -6.42 -11.44 10.23
N SER A 269 -7.24 -10.87 11.09
CA SER A 269 -8.18 -9.82 10.69
C SER A 269 -7.43 -8.50 10.41
N TYR A 270 -7.96 -7.75 9.44
CA TYR A 270 -7.50 -6.41 9.08
C TYR A 270 -8.69 -5.58 8.60
N THR A 271 -8.47 -4.30 8.30
CA THR A 271 -9.53 -3.33 7.97
C THR A 271 -10.49 -3.76 6.86
N ALA A 272 -10.03 -4.55 5.88
CA ALA A 272 -10.87 -4.94 4.75
C ALA A 272 -11.37 -6.39 4.81
N GLY A 273 -10.93 -7.21 5.76
CA GLY A 273 -11.28 -8.63 5.79
C GLY A 273 -10.34 -9.46 6.67
N GLU A 274 -10.09 -10.70 6.25
CA GLU A 274 -9.19 -11.64 6.93
C GLU A 274 -8.11 -12.13 5.98
N MET A 275 -6.85 -12.10 6.41
CA MET A 275 -5.74 -12.72 5.69
C MET A 275 -5.50 -14.13 6.23
N VAL A 276 -5.46 -15.11 5.33
CA VAL A 276 -5.14 -16.51 5.65
C VAL A 276 -3.71 -16.82 5.27
N PHE A 277 -2.92 -17.24 6.23
CA PHE A 277 -1.54 -17.67 6.06
C PHE A 277 -1.42 -19.16 6.34
N TYR A 278 -0.27 -19.75 6.00
CA TYR A 278 0.08 -21.14 6.29
C TYR A 278 1.34 -21.22 7.16
N LYS A 279 1.44 -22.22 8.02
CA LYS A 279 2.65 -22.50 8.82
C LYS A 279 3.77 -23.02 7.93
N ALA A 280 3.54 -24.13 7.25
CA ALA A 280 4.47 -24.77 6.33
C ALA A 280 3.74 -25.19 5.06
N LEU A 281 4.49 -25.50 4.00
CA LEU A 281 3.94 -26.13 2.79
C LEU A 281 4.52 -27.54 2.62
N PRO A 282 3.69 -28.56 2.36
CA PRO A 282 4.16 -29.86 1.89
C PRO A 282 4.96 -29.69 0.58
N LYS A 283 6.03 -30.49 0.41
CA LYS A 283 6.92 -30.39 -0.78
C LYS A 283 6.16 -30.43 -2.11
N GLY A 284 5.10 -31.23 -2.20
CA GLY A 284 4.27 -31.34 -3.41
C GLY A 284 3.47 -30.07 -3.73
N LEU A 285 3.03 -29.34 -2.71
CA LEU A 285 2.24 -28.10 -2.87
C LEU A 285 3.10 -26.86 -3.04
N PHE A 286 4.33 -26.86 -2.54
CA PHE A 286 5.22 -25.69 -2.65
C PHE A 286 5.41 -25.25 -4.11
N LYS A 287 5.62 -26.20 -5.03
CA LYS A 287 5.78 -25.89 -6.46
C LYS A 287 4.53 -25.21 -7.04
N GLU A 288 3.35 -25.76 -6.76
CA GLU A 288 2.08 -25.18 -7.20
C GLU A 288 1.92 -23.75 -6.66
N PHE A 289 2.19 -23.52 -5.38
CA PHE A 289 2.08 -22.19 -4.76
C PHE A 289 3.08 -21.19 -5.34
N ALA A 290 4.32 -21.62 -5.60
CA ALA A 290 5.38 -20.78 -6.17
C ALA A 290 5.09 -20.36 -7.62
N GLU A 291 4.49 -21.24 -8.41
CA GLU A 291 4.15 -20.99 -9.81
C GLU A 291 2.81 -20.25 -9.96
N THR A 292 1.90 -20.36 -8.99
CA THR A 292 0.57 -19.74 -9.04
C THR A 292 0.63 -18.22 -9.16
N GLN A 293 -0.02 -17.70 -10.20
CA GLN A 293 -0.30 -16.28 -10.39
C GLN A 293 -1.81 -16.02 -10.28
N ILE A 294 -2.18 -15.08 -9.44
CA ILE A 294 -3.57 -14.61 -9.31
C ILE A 294 -3.69 -13.27 -10.05
N PRO A 295 -4.62 -13.14 -11.01
CA PRO A 295 -4.85 -11.88 -11.70
C PRO A 295 -5.56 -10.87 -10.78
N LEU A 296 -5.26 -9.59 -10.95
CA LEU A 296 -6.14 -8.53 -10.46
C LEU A 296 -7.33 -8.47 -11.41
N ILE A 297 -8.55 -8.59 -10.86
CA ILE A 297 -9.76 -8.66 -11.68
C ILE A 297 -9.99 -7.34 -12.44
N ASP A 298 -10.24 -7.48 -13.74
CA ASP A 298 -10.69 -6.45 -14.66
C ASP A 298 -11.59 -7.07 -15.74
N HIS A 299 -12.23 -6.24 -16.57
CA HIS A 299 -13.17 -6.67 -17.63
C HIS A 299 -12.60 -7.60 -18.72
N LYS A 300 -11.28 -7.73 -18.82
CA LYS A 300 -10.53 -8.57 -19.79
C LYS A 300 -9.69 -9.63 -19.09
N VAL A 301 -9.98 -9.92 -17.82
CA VAL A 301 -9.21 -10.86 -17.03
C VAL A 301 -9.14 -12.22 -17.72
N LYS A 302 -7.94 -12.80 -17.71
CA LYS A 302 -7.71 -14.18 -18.14
C LYS A 302 -7.17 -14.94 -16.94
N PHE A 303 -7.93 -15.92 -16.47
CA PHE A 303 -7.52 -16.78 -15.37
C PHE A 303 -6.49 -17.80 -15.86
N GLN A 304 -5.48 -18.06 -15.02
CA GLN A 304 -4.46 -19.07 -15.29
C GLN A 304 -4.85 -20.37 -14.60
N GLY A 305 -5.62 -21.20 -15.30
CA GLY A 305 -6.11 -22.49 -14.81
C GLY A 305 -7.51 -22.44 -14.21
N GLU A 306 -8.21 -23.58 -14.23
CA GLU A 306 -9.62 -23.68 -13.83
C GLU A 306 -9.83 -23.37 -12.35
N LYS A 307 -8.92 -23.84 -11.48
CA LYS A 307 -8.98 -23.58 -10.03
C LYS A 307 -9.00 -22.10 -9.68
N ILE A 308 -8.15 -21.29 -10.32
CA ILE A 308 -8.11 -19.84 -10.07
C ILE A 308 -9.36 -19.14 -10.62
N LYS A 309 -9.91 -19.66 -11.72
CA LYS A 309 -11.17 -19.18 -12.30
C LYS A 309 -12.35 -19.44 -11.36
N GLU A 310 -12.52 -20.66 -10.88
CA GLU A 310 -13.58 -21.04 -9.93
C GLU A 310 -13.51 -20.21 -8.65
N ILE A 311 -12.31 -20.02 -8.09
CA ILE A 311 -12.10 -19.16 -6.92
C ILE A 311 -12.49 -17.70 -7.24
N GLY A 312 -12.04 -17.17 -8.39
CA GLY A 312 -12.36 -15.81 -8.82
C GLY A 312 -13.87 -15.59 -8.96
N GLU A 313 -14.56 -16.50 -9.63
CA GLU A 313 -16.02 -16.48 -9.81
C GLU A 313 -16.74 -16.59 -8.46
N GLY A 314 -16.28 -17.46 -7.55
CA GLY A 314 -16.82 -17.59 -6.20
C GLY A 314 -16.68 -16.31 -5.36
N VAL A 315 -15.51 -15.66 -5.40
CA VAL A 315 -15.28 -14.39 -4.71
C VAL A 315 -16.16 -13.28 -5.30
N MET A 316 -16.24 -13.17 -6.63
CA MET A 316 -17.09 -12.18 -7.29
C MET A 316 -18.58 -12.38 -6.98
N LYS A 317 -19.05 -13.64 -6.95
CA LYS A 317 -20.41 -13.99 -6.56
C LYS A 317 -20.71 -13.58 -5.12
N THR A 318 -19.80 -13.85 -4.20
CA THR A 318 -19.92 -13.43 -2.79
C THR A 318 -20.00 -11.91 -2.68
N GLU A 319 -19.21 -11.21 -3.49
CA GLU A 319 -19.21 -9.75 -3.53
C GLU A 319 -20.39 -9.15 -4.29
N GLY A 320 -21.20 -9.96 -5.00
CA GLY A 320 -22.31 -9.48 -5.81
C GLY A 320 -21.87 -8.65 -7.03
N VAL A 321 -20.74 -9.00 -7.64
CA VAL A 321 -20.18 -8.33 -8.82
C VAL A 321 -19.96 -9.29 -9.97
N GLU A 322 -19.96 -8.76 -11.19
CA GLU A 322 -19.75 -9.51 -12.43
C GLU A 322 -18.57 -8.93 -13.21
N ILE A 323 -17.85 -9.75 -13.97
CA ILE A 323 -16.61 -9.36 -14.69
C ILE A 323 -16.87 -8.19 -15.65
N GLU A 324 -17.99 -8.21 -16.35
CA GLU A 324 -18.40 -7.23 -17.36
C GLU A 324 -18.49 -5.81 -16.75
N ASN A 325 -18.88 -5.74 -15.49
CA ASN A 325 -19.10 -4.48 -14.76
C ASN A 325 -17.79 -3.83 -14.28
N PHE A 326 -16.64 -4.52 -14.39
CA PHE A 326 -15.32 -3.90 -14.19
C PHE A 326 -14.96 -2.94 -15.32
N ARG A 327 -15.71 -2.91 -16.43
CA ARG A 327 -15.62 -1.87 -17.45
C ARG A 327 -16.48 -0.67 -17.03
N LEU A 328 -15.86 0.31 -16.38
CA LEU A 328 -16.54 1.53 -15.91
C LEU A 328 -16.95 2.48 -17.07
N ASN A 329 -17.98 2.14 -17.83
CA ASN A 329 -18.38 2.86 -19.04
C ASN A 329 -18.66 4.36 -18.81
N LYS A 330 -19.16 4.74 -17.62
CA LYS A 330 -19.50 6.13 -17.27
C LYS A 330 -18.34 6.90 -16.62
N ILE A 331 -17.22 6.23 -16.29
CA ILE A 331 -16.07 6.83 -15.60
C ILE A 331 -14.88 6.90 -16.57
N LYS A 332 -14.48 8.12 -16.94
CA LYS A 332 -13.55 8.31 -18.09
C LYS A 332 -12.07 8.30 -17.74
N LYS A 333 -11.71 8.44 -16.45
CA LYS A 333 -10.34 8.81 -16.04
C LYS A 333 -9.70 7.85 -15.02
N ALA A 334 -10.34 6.73 -14.72
CA ALA A 334 -9.81 5.73 -13.82
C ALA A 334 -10.26 4.35 -14.29
N PHE A 335 -9.33 3.39 -14.25
CA PHE A 335 -9.52 2.08 -14.84
C PHE A 335 -8.91 1.00 -13.95
N PHE A 336 -9.48 -0.20 -14.03
CA PHE A 336 -8.95 -1.41 -13.43
C PHE A 336 -7.66 -1.81 -14.15
N LYS A 337 -6.63 -2.18 -13.39
CA LYS A 337 -5.35 -2.63 -13.97
C LYS A 337 -5.42 -4.11 -14.32
N SER A 338 -4.94 -4.44 -15.51
CA SER A 338 -4.78 -5.83 -16.01
C SER A 338 -3.37 -6.34 -15.69
N VAL A 339 -3.16 -6.82 -14.47
CA VAL A 339 -1.84 -7.32 -14.00
C VAL A 339 -2.06 -8.60 -13.21
N SER A 340 -1.13 -9.56 -13.33
CA SER A 340 -1.09 -10.74 -12.47
C SER A 340 0.00 -10.63 -11.40
N ARG A 341 -0.23 -11.28 -10.28
CA ARG A 341 0.65 -11.24 -9.12
C ARG A 341 0.86 -12.65 -8.57
N ARG A 342 2.09 -12.97 -8.18
CA ARG A 342 2.42 -14.28 -7.59
C ARG A 342 1.68 -14.46 -6.27
N LEU A 343 1.17 -15.66 -6.05
CA LEU A 343 0.49 -16.02 -4.81
C LEU A 343 1.43 -15.87 -3.61
N ILE A 344 2.64 -16.40 -3.71
CA ILE A 344 3.64 -16.34 -2.63
C ILE A 344 4.85 -15.49 -3.01
N VAL A 345 5.55 -15.01 -2.00
CA VAL A 345 6.85 -14.35 -2.11
C VAL A 345 7.80 -14.94 -1.08
N ILE A 346 9.03 -15.21 -1.52
CA ILE A 346 10.11 -15.73 -0.66
C ILE A 346 11.06 -14.56 -0.41
N PRO A 347 11.32 -14.17 0.85
CA PRO A 347 12.27 -13.11 1.14
C PRO A 347 13.70 -13.55 0.77
N GLU A 348 14.43 -12.68 0.09
CA GLU A 348 15.84 -12.91 -0.25
C GLU A 348 16.75 -12.41 0.87
N GLY A 349 17.84 -13.14 1.14
CA GLY A 349 18.83 -12.74 2.16
C GLY A 349 18.22 -12.56 3.55
N LEU A 350 17.30 -13.45 3.96
CA LEU A 350 16.69 -13.40 5.28
C LEU A 350 17.71 -13.78 6.36
N GLU A 351 18.09 -12.81 7.19
CA GLU A 351 19.04 -12.95 8.28
C GLU A 351 18.39 -12.56 9.62
N LEU A 352 18.85 -13.17 10.71
CA LEU A 352 18.39 -12.92 12.07
C LEU A 352 19.61 -12.64 12.96
N SER A 353 19.54 -11.57 13.75
CA SER A 353 20.54 -11.28 14.78
C SER A 353 20.33 -12.15 16.03
N ASP A 354 21.35 -12.26 16.87
CA ASP A 354 21.17 -12.79 18.23
C ASP A 354 20.18 -11.93 19.04
N SER A 355 19.51 -12.57 20.00
CA SER A 355 18.62 -11.87 20.92
C SER A 355 19.42 -10.98 21.86
N ALA A 356 18.99 -9.73 21.99
CA ALA A 356 19.59 -8.77 22.91
C ALA A 356 18.54 -8.22 23.89
N SER A 357 18.98 -7.68 25.02
CA SER A 357 18.11 -6.92 25.93
C SER A 357 17.49 -5.72 25.20
N ASP A 358 16.19 -5.49 25.40
CA ASP A 358 15.48 -4.35 24.84
C ASP A 358 15.69 -3.11 25.71
N GLU A 359 16.43 -2.12 25.18
CA GLU A 359 16.70 -0.86 25.86
C GLU A 359 15.46 0.02 26.08
N ILE A 360 14.36 -0.26 25.36
CA ILE A 360 13.10 0.51 25.46
C ILE A 360 12.11 -0.18 26.40
N SER A 361 12.13 -1.51 26.48
CA SER A 361 11.17 -2.30 27.25
C SER A 361 11.90 -3.06 28.36
N PRO A 362 11.82 -2.59 29.63
CA PRO A 362 12.48 -3.27 30.74
C PRO A 362 12.11 -4.76 30.82
N ASN A 363 13.10 -5.61 31.06
CA ASN A 363 12.97 -7.07 31.17
C ASN A 363 12.45 -7.79 29.91
N LYS A 364 12.46 -7.13 28.74
CA LYS A 364 12.14 -7.76 27.46
C LYS A 364 13.38 -7.85 26.56
N ASN A 365 13.23 -8.58 25.47
CA ASN A 365 14.26 -8.76 24.46
C ASN A 365 13.86 -8.06 23.16
N LYS A 366 14.86 -7.88 22.31
CA LYS A 366 14.71 -7.47 20.92
C LYS A 366 15.48 -8.42 20.00
N LEU A 367 15.02 -8.51 18.77
CA LEU A 367 15.67 -9.22 17.67
C LEU A 367 15.61 -8.35 16.43
N THR A 368 16.66 -8.39 15.61
CA THR A 368 16.69 -7.69 14.33
C THR A 368 16.67 -8.70 13.21
N ILE A 369 15.79 -8.49 12.23
CA ILE A 369 15.75 -9.27 10.99
C ILE A 369 16.11 -8.39 9.80
N SER A 370 16.86 -8.94 8.86
CA SER A 370 17.23 -8.31 7.60
C SER A 370 16.71 -9.16 6.44
N PHE A 371 16.13 -8.57 5.40
CA PHE A 371 15.64 -9.29 4.22
C PHE A 371 15.32 -8.35 3.06
N THR A 372 15.23 -8.88 1.85
CA THR A 372 14.80 -8.18 0.64
C THR A 372 13.48 -8.71 0.14
N LEU A 373 12.58 -7.80 -0.27
CA LEU A 373 11.33 -8.15 -0.95
C LEU A 373 11.23 -7.44 -2.31
N PRO A 374 10.67 -8.13 -3.33
CA PRO A 374 10.43 -7.52 -4.64
C PRO A 374 9.36 -6.44 -4.57
N SER A 375 9.35 -5.57 -5.59
CA SER A 375 8.41 -4.47 -5.69
C SER A 375 6.95 -4.95 -5.63
N GLY A 376 6.12 -4.18 -4.95
CA GLY A 376 4.73 -4.53 -4.70
C GLY A 376 4.51 -5.50 -3.54
N SER A 377 5.54 -6.07 -2.90
CA SER A 377 5.40 -6.89 -1.69
C SER A 377 5.53 -6.04 -0.42
N TYR A 378 4.95 -6.49 0.70
CA TYR A 378 4.83 -5.68 1.93
C TYR A 378 5.50 -6.34 3.12
N ALA A 379 6.50 -5.68 3.73
CA ALA A 379 7.14 -6.17 4.95
C ALA A 379 6.15 -6.33 6.12
N THR A 380 5.10 -5.50 6.20
CA THR A 380 4.05 -5.64 7.21
C THR A 380 3.27 -6.95 7.10
N VAL A 381 3.13 -7.52 5.90
CA VAL A 381 2.47 -8.82 5.68
C VAL A 381 3.38 -9.95 6.17
N LEU A 382 4.70 -9.87 5.88
CA LEU A 382 5.68 -10.79 6.44
C LEU A 382 5.68 -10.74 7.98
N LEU A 383 5.73 -9.54 8.56
CA LEU A 383 5.71 -9.39 10.02
C LEU A 383 4.44 -9.99 10.64
N ARG A 384 3.28 -9.80 10.02
CA ARG A 384 2.03 -10.46 10.43
C ARG A 384 2.16 -11.99 10.37
N ARG A 385 2.72 -12.55 9.29
CA ARG A 385 3.01 -13.99 9.19
C ARG A 385 3.90 -14.47 10.34
N LEU A 386 4.86 -13.68 10.78
CA LEU A 386 5.75 -13.99 11.91
C LEU A 386 5.10 -13.77 13.29
N GLY A 387 3.87 -13.27 13.36
CA GLY A 387 3.19 -12.90 14.61
C GLY A 387 3.67 -11.58 15.21
N ALA A 388 4.46 -10.79 14.47
CA ALA A 388 4.97 -9.50 14.87
C ALA A 388 4.08 -8.36 14.36
N GLY A 389 3.91 -7.30 15.17
CA GLY A 389 3.19 -6.09 14.74
C GLY A 389 1.66 -6.14 14.90
N ASN A 390 1.15 -6.94 15.83
CA ASN A 390 -0.23 -6.84 16.31
C ASN A 390 -0.42 -5.52 17.08
N GLU A 391 -0.52 -4.40 16.38
CA GLU A 391 -1.23 -3.25 16.92
C GLU A 391 -2.71 -3.65 16.94
N LYS A 392 -3.26 -3.88 18.14
CA LYS A 392 -4.70 -3.67 18.32
C LYS A 392 -4.94 -2.25 17.84
N SER A 393 -5.57 -2.09 16.68
CA SER A 393 -6.10 -0.83 16.23
C SER A 393 -7.14 -0.38 17.24
N SER A 394 -6.67 0.35 18.24
CA SER A 394 -7.46 1.16 19.15
C SER A 394 -8.04 2.37 18.42
#